data_AF-A0A928VSI7-F1
#
_entry.id   AF-A0A928VSI7-F1
#
_cell.length_a   1.000
_cell.length_b   1.000
_cell.length_c   1.000
_cell.angle_alpha   90.00
_cell.angle_beta   90.00
_cell.angle_gamma   90.00
#
_symmetry.space_group_name_H-M   'P 1'
#
loop_
_entity.id
_entity.type
_entity.pdbx_description
1 polymer ?
#
loop_
_entity_poly.entity_id
_entity_poly.type
_entity_poly.pdbx_seq_one_letter_code
_entity_poly.pdbx_strand_id
1 'polypeptide(L)'
;MAQWAKSQRQIFPGSIFSPMKYCRWWQSTGLLTLLLWGFLPHTAQAETNTDNTSLVVDTSPIPADLVVPTHIGPAEIDGPTTRRSTAPSTRKSTMAQVTSVSQLSDIRPTDWAFQALQGLVERYGCIAGYPNQTYRGTRAISRYEFAAGLNTCMSRVTELLNAATQDQVTPADRRLIQKLQSEFVTELANLKNRREALTVQTQTLTQQQFSTTTRLFGQAVFGIQGTNQTNVDFFPRDGQTERTGQALTTFGYNLQLALATSFSGNDLLLTGLQTGNINSNAPNVLTNMGRLGYESATNNRVVVSDLSYRLTIAPNFGLLIGPVGVNPENTFRGINPLEGYGQGAISLFGQRNPILSLGNTSAGVGFDWQIARRASLQGVYSAALANQPTDGVFGERWTAGAQLSLAPTDTVNVGLNYLFSRNADGLINPGIGDAQLLSPFVFNATGFDTHAYGATIAWRVMPHWTIGAWGGWTNSKARQLSGSVQTSNWMVFSAFPDLFAPGNFGGLMIGQPPKITRSTLPDGANFPNFSTGGQAGGQVDGSLHLEAFYRAQLSAKISVTPGLLIIFNPNHNKNNDTLVQGVLRATYQF
;
A
#
# COMPACT_ATOMS: atom_id res chain seq x y z
N MET A 1 15.03 -4.05 11.53
CA MET A 1 13.68 -4.20 10.91
C MET A 1 12.66 -3.19 11.43
N ALA A 2 12.31 -3.12 12.73
CA ALA A 2 11.27 -2.21 13.24
C ALA A 2 11.52 -0.69 13.04
N GLN A 3 12.80 -0.26 12.97
CA GLN A 3 13.16 1.14 12.70
C GLN A 3 13.36 1.46 11.21
N TRP A 4 13.49 0.45 10.34
CA TRP A 4 13.64 0.59 8.88
C TRP A 4 12.28 0.45 8.17
N ALA A 5 11.35 -0.31 8.77
CA ALA A 5 9.92 -0.28 8.45
C ALA A 5 9.28 1.12 8.65
N LYS A 6 9.95 2.05 9.35
CA LYS A 6 9.54 3.47 9.40
C LYS A 6 9.70 4.18 8.05
N SER A 7 10.61 3.77 7.14
CA SER A 7 10.68 4.38 5.80
C SER A 7 9.60 3.84 4.84
N GLN A 8 9.08 2.63 5.10
CA GLN A 8 7.93 2.07 4.38
C GLN A 8 6.57 2.56 4.91
N ARG A 9 6.51 3.19 6.10
CA ARG A 9 5.30 3.89 6.58
C ARG A 9 4.80 4.96 5.60
N GLN A 10 5.64 5.41 4.67
CA GLN A 10 5.39 6.55 3.79
C GLN A 10 4.68 6.18 2.48
N ILE A 11 4.67 4.90 2.09
CA ILE A 11 3.86 4.41 0.95
C ILE A 11 2.53 3.81 1.45
N PHE A 12 2.55 3.13 2.62
CA PHE A 12 1.35 2.65 3.32
C PHE A 12 1.53 2.77 4.85
N PRO A 13 0.90 3.74 5.55
CA PRO A 13 1.02 3.85 7.00
C PRO A 13 0.01 2.94 7.71
N GLY A 14 0.49 1.78 8.18
CA GLY A 14 -0.23 0.86 9.08
C GLY A 14 0.75 0.08 9.95
N SER A 15 0.42 -0.19 11.21
CA SER A 15 1.28 -0.86 12.20
C SER A 15 1.62 -2.32 11.82
N ILE A 16 2.88 -2.66 11.55
CA ILE A 16 3.28 -4.01 11.07
C ILE A 16 4.19 -4.82 12.02
N PHE A 17 4.63 -4.32 13.19
CA PHE A 17 5.42 -5.18 14.10
C PHE A 17 5.03 -5.01 15.57
N SER A 18 4.19 -5.92 16.06
CA SER A 18 4.13 -6.32 17.47
C SER A 18 4.13 -7.85 17.52
N PRO A 19 4.90 -8.49 18.43
CA PRO A 19 4.99 -9.94 18.50
C PRO A 19 3.65 -10.55 18.92
N MET A 20 3.29 -11.63 18.22
CA MET A 20 2.11 -12.48 18.44
C MET A 20 1.80 -12.72 19.93
N LYS A 21 0.56 -12.40 20.33
CA LYS A 21 -0.16 -13.12 21.39
C LYS A 21 -1.60 -13.40 20.93
N TYR A 22 -2.07 -14.60 21.29
CA TYR A 22 -3.21 -15.34 20.75
C TYR A 22 -4.61 -14.72 20.98
N CYS A 23 -5.40 -14.69 19.89
CA CYS A 23 -6.77 -15.23 19.67
C CYS A 23 -8.00 -14.89 20.56
N ARG A 24 -9.17 -14.93 19.88
CA ARG A 24 -10.61 -14.93 20.27
C ARG A 24 -11.29 -13.54 20.23
N TRP A 25 -12.44 -13.28 19.60
CA TRP A 25 -13.56 -14.12 19.12
C TRP A 25 -14.44 -13.35 18.08
N TRP A 26 -15.39 -14.06 17.48
CA TRP A 26 -16.25 -13.73 16.33
C TRP A 26 -17.67 -13.26 16.76
N GLN A 27 -18.43 -12.70 15.79
CA GLN A 27 -19.91 -12.55 15.69
C GLN A 27 -20.62 -11.28 16.20
N SER A 28 -21.13 -10.47 15.25
CA SER A 28 -22.56 -10.20 14.97
C SER A 28 -22.67 -9.00 13.99
N THR A 29 -22.90 -9.23 12.69
CA THR A 29 -24.19 -9.12 11.97
C THR A 29 -24.94 -7.80 12.09
N GLY A 30 -25.18 -7.16 10.93
CA GLY A 30 -26.52 -6.64 10.60
C GLY A 30 -26.60 -5.20 10.09
N LEU A 31 -26.99 -5.07 8.82
CA LEU A 31 -27.86 -4.02 8.24
C LEU A 31 -27.34 -2.57 8.19
N LEU A 32 -27.17 -2.03 6.97
CA LEU A 32 -28.19 -1.15 6.39
C LEU A 32 -27.87 -0.81 4.91
N THR A 33 -28.77 -1.26 4.04
CA THR A 33 -29.03 -0.78 2.69
C THR A 33 -29.81 0.54 2.71
N LEU A 34 -29.54 1.42 1.72
CA LEU A 34 -30.44 2.39 1.04
C LEU A 34 -29.76 3.76 0.88
N LEU A 35 -29.46 4.11 -0.38
CA LEU A 35 -30.04 5.28 -1.06
C LEU A 35 -29.49 5.34 -2.49
N LEU A 36 -30.36 4.97 -3.42
CA LEU A 36 -30.26 5.16 -4.86
C LEU A 36 -31.44 6.06 -5.25
N TRP A 37 -31.30 6.72 -6.41
CA TRP A 37 -32.23 7.64 -7.11
C TRP A 37 -32.05 9.12 -6.77
N GLY A 38 -31.75 10.02 -7.72
CA GLY A 38 -31.56 9.87 -9.17
C GLY A 38 -31.37 11.26 -9.79
N PHE A 39 -30.66 11.36 -10.91
CA PHE A 39 -30.79 12.49 -11.84
C PHE A 39 -30.46 12.02 -13.27
N LEU A 40 -31.33 12.44 -14.19
CA LEU A 40 -31.36 12.14 -15.62
C LEU A 40 -30.13 12.67 -16.38
N PRO A 41 -29.76 12.08 -17.53
CA PRO A 41 -28.66 12.59 -18.37
C PRO A 41 -29.16 13.65 -19.37
N HIS A 42 -28.31 14.64 -19.65
CA HIS A 42 -28.44 15.53 -20.81
C HIS A 42 -27.51 15.09 -21.93
N THR A 43 -28.04 15.30 -23.13
CA THR A 43 -27.62 14.93 -24.48
C THR A 43 -26.26 15.48 -24.90
N ALA A 44 -25.47 14.66 -25.61
CA ALA A 44 -24.52 15.11 -26.61
C ALA A 44 -24.57 14.17 -27.83
N GLN A 45 -24.79 14.75 -29.00
CA GLN A 45 -24.84 14.11 -30.32
C GLN A 45 -23.45 14.04 -30.97
N ALA A 46 -23.40 13.28 -32.08
CA ALA A 46 -22.30 13.03 -33.03
C ALA A 46 -21.36 11.87 -32.63
N GLU A 47 -21.08 10.87 -33.45
CA GLU A 47 -21.28 10.67 -34.89
C GLU A 47 -21.23 9.15 -35.19
N THR A 48 -21.95 8.76 -36.22
CA THR A 48 -22.15 7.39 -36.72
C THR A 48 -20.88 6.77 -37.32
N ASN A 49 -20.53 5.55 -36.92
CA ASN A 49 -20.01 4.57 -37.87
C ASN A 49 -20.41 3.15 -37.47
N THR A 50 -21.09 2.50 -38.39
CA THR A 50 -21.67 1.15 -38.34
C THR A 50 -20.59 0.09 -38.47
N ASP A 51 -20.59 -0.89 -37.56
CA ASP A 51 -20.44 -2.30 -37.95
C ASP A 51 -21.10 -3.23 -36.92
N ASN A 52 -22.10 -3.95 -37.41
CA ASN A 52 -22.94 -4.89 -36.68
C ASN A 52 -22.22 -6.24 -36.51
N THR A 53 -21.95 -6.65 -35.28
CA THR A 53 -21.92 -8.08 -34.90
C THR A 53 -22.53 -8.23 -33.50
N SER A 54 -23.81 -8.56 -33.45
CA SER A 54 -24.56 -8.84 -32.23
C SER A 54 -24.23 -10.24 -31.71
N LEU A 55 -23.48 -10.32 -30.61
CA LEU A 55 -23.36 -11.53 -29.80
C LEU A 55 -24.53 -11.56 -28.80
N VAL A 56 -25.47 -12.46 -29.04
CA VAL A 56 -26.54 -12.83 -28.11
C VAL A 56 -25.92 -13.53 -26.91
N VAL A 57 -26.04 -12.95 -25.71
CA VAL A 57 -25.68 -13.61 -24.45
C VAL A 57 -26.90 -14.38 -23.96
N ASP A 58 -26.86 -15.69 -24.09
CA ASP A 58 -27.80 -16.62 -23.47
C ASP A 58 -27.53 -16.70 -21.96
N THR A 59 -28.48 -16.27 -21.14
CA THR A 59 -28.42 -16.26 -19.67
C THR A 59 -29.10 -17.48 -19.08
N SER A 60 -28.61 -18.67 -19.40
CA SER A 60 -29.04 -19.92 -18.79
C SER A 60 -28.02 -20.41 -17.74
N PRO A 61 -28.44 -20.78 -16.52
CA PRO A 61 -27.52 -21.15 -15.43
C PRO A 61 -26.86 -22.52 -15.67
N ILE A 62 -25.54 -22.58 -15.56
CA ILE A 62 -24.76 -23.82 -15.73
C ILE A 62 -24.80 -24.65 -14.43
N PRO A 63 -25.16 -25.94 -14.48
CA PRO A 63 -25.15 -26.83 -13.32
C PRO A 63 -23.72 -27.24 -12.91
N ALA A 64 -23.48 -27.24 -11.60
CA ALA A 64 -22.26 -27.74 -10.99
C ALA A 64 -22.27 -29.27 -10.98
N ASP A 65 -21.45 -29.90 -11.82
CA ASP A 65 -20.81 -31.20 -11.56
C ASP A 65 -20.00 -31.64 -12.79
N LEU A 66 -18.66 -31.70 -12.67
CA LEU A 66 -17.81 -32.71 -13.31
C LEU A 66 -16.35 -32.56 -12.82
N VAL A 67 -15.86 -33.65 -12.21
CA VAL A 67 -14.50 -33.82 -11.67
C VAL A 67 -13.76 -34.88 -12.50
N VAL A 68 -12.64 -34.44 -13.11
CA VAL A 68 -11.26 -34.99 -13.09
C VAL A 68 -10.97 -36.31 -13.87
N PRO A 69 -9.81 -36.41 -14.56
CA PRO A 69 -8.61 -37.02 -13.97
C PRO A 69 -7.30 -36.23 -14.17
N THR A 70 -6.50 -36.11 -13.11
CA THR A 70 -5.06 -35.83 -13.14
C THR A 70 -4.33 -37.11 -12.72
N HIS A 71 -3.76 -37.82 -13.68
CA HIS A 71 -2.48 -38.53 -13.55
C HIS A 71 -2.01 -38.97 -14.93
N ILE A 72 -0.85 -38.47 -15.35
CA ILE A 72 -0.05 -39.04 -16.43
C ILE A 72 1.23 -39.57 -15.78
N GLY A 73 1.33 -40.90 -15.70
CA GLY A 73 2.61 -41.63 -15.73
C GLY A 73 2.96 -41.93 -17.20
N PRO A 74 4.21 -42.31 -17.50
CA PRO A 74 4.82 -42.12 -18.81
C PRO A 74 4.31 -43.12 -19.84
N ALA A 75 4.24 -42.69 -21.11
CA ALA A 75 4.09 -43.62 -22.23
C ALA A 75 4.98 -43.21 -23.42
N GLU A 76 5.81 -44.17 -23.82
CA GLU A 76 6.43 -44.30 -25.13
C GLU A 76 5.37 -44.72 -26.17
N ILE A 77 5.74 -44.61 -27.44
CA ILE A 77 4.92 -44.37 -28.65
C ILE A 77 4.26 -45.64 -29.20
N ASP A 78 2.98 -45.60 -29.64
CA ASP A 78 2.54 -46.17 -30.94
C ASP A 78 1.12 -45.74 -31.43
N GLY A 79 0.90 -45.83 -32.75
CA GLY A 79 -0.10 -45.13 -33.58
C GLY A 79 -1.60 -45.50 -33.53
N PRO A 80 -2.42 -45.01 -34.51
CA PRO A 80 -3.86 -44.82 -34.34
C PRO A 80 -4.75 -45.91 -34.97
N THR A 81 -5.83 -46.30 -34.26
CA THR A 81 -6.94 -47.07 -34.86
C THR A 81 -8.31 -46.61 -34.36
N THR A 82 -9.24 -46.61 -35.30
CA THR A 82 -10.64 -46.18 -35.27
C THR A 82 -11.57 -47.14 -34.49
N ARG A 83 -12.61 -46.61 -33.81
CA ARG A 83 -14.07 -46.92 -33.99
C ARG A 83 -14.98 -46.62 -32.77
N ARG A 84 -16.02 -45.80 -33.05
CA ARG A 84 -17.49 -46.00 -32.88
C ARG A 84 -18.11 -46.33 -31.50
N SER A 85 -18.93 -45.37 -31.04
CA SER A 85 -20.29 -45.43 -30.42
C SER A 85 -20.61 -46.40 -29.27
N THR A 86 -21.08 -45.88 -28.13
CA THR A 86 -22.43 -46.15 -27.55
C THR A 86 -22.67 -45.35 -26.26
N ALA A 87 -23.88 -44.79 -26.11
CA ALA A 87 -24.48 -44.34 -24.84
C ALA A 87 -25.43 -45.45 -24.31
N PRO A 88 -26.13 -45.30 -23.17
CA PRO A 88 -25.73 -44.79 -21.84
C PRO A 88 -25.96 -45.85 -20.74
N SER A 89 -25.19 -45.86 -19.65
CA SER A 89 -25.56 -46.62 -18.44
C SER A 89 -25.89 -45.67 -17.28
N THR A 90 -27.18 -45.62 -17.00
CA THR A 90 -27.81 -45.46 -15.67
C THR A 90 -26.86 -45.20 -14.49
N ARG A 91 -26.71 -43.93 -14.10
CA ARG A 91 -26.25 -43.57 -12.75
C ARG A 91 -27.29 -44.06 -11.74
N LYS A 92 -27.02 -45.20 -11.10
CA LYS A 92 -27.64 -45.53 -9.82
C LYS A 92 -27.17 -44.48 -8.81
N SER A 93 -28.09 -43.59 -8.43
CA SER A 93 -28.03 -42.82 -7.20
C SER A 93 -27.84 -43.82 -6.05
N THR A 94 -26.62 -43.94 -5.53
CA THR A 94 -26.38 -44.61 -4.25
C THR A 94 -27.00 -43.71 -3.18
N MET A 95 -28.23 -44.05 -2.78
CA MET A 95 -28.86 -43.41 -1.63
C MET A 95 -27.91 -43.48 -0.44
N ALA A 96 -27.72 -42.33 0.21
CA ALA A 96 -27.05 -42.23 1.49
C ALA A 96 -27.62 -43.31 2.42
N GLN A 97 -26.73 -44.17 2.89
CA GLN A 97 -27.06 -45.25 3.79
C GLN A 97 -27.71 -44.65 5.05
N VAL A 98 -28.99 -44.97 5.25
CA VAL A 98 -29.74 -44.62 6.45
C VAL A 98 -29.01 -45.25 7.63
N THR A 99 -28.45 -44.43 8.52
CA THR A 99 -27.94 -44.88 9.81
C THR A 99 -29.11 -45.45 10.62
N SER A 100 -29.00 -46.72 10.99
CA SER A 100 -29.98 -47.40 11.84
C SER A 100 -30.22 -46.59 13.13
N VAL A 101 -31.48 -46.40 13.52
CA VAL A 101 -31.88 -45.73 14.78
C VAL A 101 -31.36 -46.48 16.03
N SER A 102 -30.86 -47.72 15.87
CA SER A 102 -30.12 -48.44 16.92
C SER A 102 -28.69 -47.93 17.18
N GLN A 103 -28.17 -47.03 16.35
CA GLN A 103 -26.84 -46.43 16.50
C GLN A 103 -26.86 -45.14 17.35
N LEU A 104 -28.03 -44.71 17.82
CA LEU A 104 -28.24 -43.44 18.55
C LEU A 104 -28.37 -43.60 20.07
N SER A 105 -28.24 -44.81 20.63
CA SER A 105 -28.26 -44.95 22.09
C SER A 105 -26.93 -44.48 22.68
N ASP A 106 -27.01 -43.40 23.45
CA ASP A 106 -25.91 -42.93 24.29
C ASP A 106 -25.46 -44.02 25.26
N ILE A 107 -24.17 -44.02 25.56
CA ILE A 107 -23.54 -44.95 26.49
C ILE A 107 -23.80 -44.45 27.90
N ARG A 108 -24.44 -45.28 28.70
CA ARG A 108 -24.76 -44.97 30.09
C ARG A 108 -23.56 -45.31 30.99
N PRO A 109 -23.40 -44.63 32.13
CA PRO A 109 -22.34 -44.95 33.09
C PRO A 109 -22.35 -46.40 33.61
N THR A 110 -23.49 -47.09 33.50
CA THR A 110 -23.68 -48.49 33.88
C THR A 110 -23.25 -49.49 32.79
N ASP A 111 -22.99 -49.03 31.57
CA ASP A 111 -22.65 -49.91 30.46
C ASP A 111 -21.20 -50.41 30.57
N TRP A 112 -20.98 -51.65 30.15
CA TRP A 112 -19.66 -52.29 30.27
C TRP A 112 -18.54 -51.49 29.59
N ALA A 113 -18.84 -50.88 28.42
CA ALA A 113 -17.88 -50.11 27.65
C ALA A 113 -17.41 -48.87 28.42
N PHE A 114 -18.33 -48.22 29.14
CA PHE A 114 -18.04 -47.07 30.00
C PHE A 114 -17.12 -47.45 31.15
N GLN A 115 -17.43 -48.54 31.86
CA GLN A 115 -16.61 -49.05 32.97
C GLN A 115 -15.22 -49.50 32.50
N ALA A 116 -15.16 -50.11 31.32
CA ALA A 116 -13.91 -50.55 30.70
C ALA A 116 -12.99 -49.37 30.35
N LEU A 117 -13.52 -48.32 29.71
CA LEU A 117 -12.73 -47.13 29.39
C LEU A 117 -12.32 -46.38 30.66
N GLN A 118 -13.19 -46.29 31.67
CA GLN A 118 -12.84 -45.67 32.96
C GLN A 118 -11.65 -46.36 33.62
N GLY A 119 -11.64 -47.70 33.67
CA GLY A 119 -10.51 -48.46 34.23
C GLY A 119 -9.21 -48.27 33.45
N LEU A 120 -9.28 -48.14 32.12
CA LEU A 120 -8.11 -47.83 31.29
C LEU A 120 -7.60 -46.40 31.54
N VAL A 121 -8.48 -45.42 31.69
CA VAL A 121 -8.12 -44.02 31.97
C VAL A 121 -7.47 -43.88 33.34
N GLU A 122 -8.02 -44.53 34.37
CA GLU A 122 -7.48 -44.51 35.74
C GLU A 122 -6.11 -45.19 35.82
N ARG A 123 -5.92 -46.30 35.09
CA ARG A 123 -4.66 -47.06 35.10
C ARG A 123 -3.56 -46.44 34.23
N TYR A 124 -3.90 -45.90 33.06
CA TYR A 124 -2.91 -45.42 32.07
C TYR A 124 -2.87 -43.89 31.91
N GLY A 125 -3.71 -43.15 32.64
CA GLY A 125 -3.74 -41.68 32.61
C GLY A 125 -4.01 -41.09 31.22
N CYS A 126 -4.66 -41.86 30.35
CA CYS A 126 -4.61 -41.66 28.92
C CYS A 126 -5.57 -40.59 28.38
N ILE A 127 -6.52 -40.14 29.20
CA ILE A 127 -7.39 -39.00 28.92
C ILE A 127 -7.12 -37.97 30.01
N ALA A 128 -6.48 -36.86 29.65
CA ALA A 128 -6.52 -35.67 30.49
C ALA A 128 -7.96 -35.16 30.49
N GLY A 129 -8.69 -35.40 31.58
CA GLY A 129 -9.97 -34.73 31.79
C GLY A 129 -9.83 -33.21 31.73
N TYR A 130 -10.94 -32.49 31.87
CA TYR A 130 -10.95 -31.05 32.14
C TYR A 130 -9.86 -30.67 33.18
N PRO A 131 -9.35 -29.42 33.19
CA PRO A 131 -8.11 -28.97 33.87
C PRO A 131 -7.86 -29.43 35.33
N ASN A 132 -8.88 -29.99 35.99
CA ASN A 132 -8.91 -30.60 37.31
C ASN A 132 -8.76 -32.15 37.32
N GLN A 133 -8.25 -32.78 36.24
CA GLN A 133 -7.88 -34.22 36.15
C GLN A 133 -8.98 -35.26 36.46
N THR A 134 -10.26 -34.85 36.51
CA THR A 134 -11.38 -35.76 36.83
C THR A 134 -12.33 -35.92 35.63
N TYR A 135 -12.52 -37.17 35.18
CA TYR A 135 -13.54 -37.53 34.20
C TYR A 135 -14.91 -37.52 34.87
N ARG A 136 -15.73 -36.49 34.61
CA ARG A 136 -17.07 -36.33 35.22
C ARG A 136 -18.07 -37.29 34.57
N GLY A 137 -18.02 -38.55 34.97
CA GLY A 137 -18.76 -39.66 34.39
C GLY A 137 -20.22 -39.83 34.82
N THR A 138 -20.88 -38.80 35.35
CA THR A 138 -22.25 -38.93 35.89
C THR A 138 -23.36 -38.75 34.84
N ARG A 139 -23.00 -38.61 33.56
CA ARG A 139 -23.95 -38.43 32.45
C ARG A 139 -23.69 -39.47 31.36
N ALA A 140 -24.76 -39.85 30.67
CA ALA A 140 -24.62 -40.61 29.44
C ALA A 140 -23.83 -39.78 28.40
N ILE A 141 -22.96 -40.43 27.65
CA ILE A 141 -22.14 -39.80 26.61
C ILE A 141 -22.48 -40.43 25.27
N SER A 142 -22.35 -39.65 24.21
CA SER A 142 -22.58 -40.21 22.88
C SER A 142 -21.50 -41.23 22.51
N ARG A 143 -21.85 -42.19 21.66
CA ARG A 143 -20.89 -43.19 21.12
C ARG A 143 -19.70 -42.53 20.43
N TYR A 144 -19.88 -41.34 19.84
CA TYR A 144 -18.82 -40.54 19.24
C TYR A 144 -17.87 -39.91 20.27
N GLU A 145 -18.41 -39.35 21.36
CA GLU A 145 -17.61 -38.82 22.47
C GLU A 145 -16.79 -39.93 23.13
N PHE A 146 -17.38 -41.12 23.30
CA PHE A 146 -16.69 -42.30 23.79
C PHE A 146 -15.57 -42.76 22.87
N ALA A 147 -15.83 -42.87 21.56
CA ALA A 147 -14.83 -43.29 20.58
C ALA A 147 -13.64 -42.30 20.51
N ALA A 148 -13.87 -41.01 20.73
CA ALA A 148 -12.79 -40.01 20.80
C ALA A 148 -11.90 -40.21 22.04
N GLY A 149 -12.50 -40.50 23.20
CA GLY A 149 -11.78 -40.87 24.41
C GLY A 149 -10.98 -42.17 24.24
N LEU A 150 -11.60 -43.21 23.68
CA LEU A 150 -10.96 -44.48 23.39
C LEU A 150 -9.76 -44.33 22.44
N ASN A 151 -9.89 -43.56 21.35
CA ASN A 151 -8.80 -43.33 20.40
C ASN A 151 -7.58 -42.63 21.04
N THR A 152 -7.83 -41.68 21.93
CA THR A 152 -6.78 -41.03 22.73
C THR A 152 -6.11 -42.06 23.64
N CYS A 153 -6.91 -42.93 24.27
CA CYS A 153 -6.38 -43.93 25.17
C CYS A 153 -5.49 -44.97 24.49
N MET A 154 -5.94 -45.48 23.34
CA MET A 154 -5.18 -46.42 22.53
C MET A 154 -3.84 -45.84 22.07
N SER A 155 -3.82 -44.55 21.72
CA SER A 155 -2.59 -43.88 21.28
C SER A 155 -1.56 -43.83 22.42
N ARG A 156 -1.98 -43.51 23.65
CA ARG A 156 -1.12 -43.50 24.83
C ARG A 156 -0.62 -44.89 25.22
N VAL A 157 -1.49 -45.90 25.18
CA VAL A 157 -1.11 -47.30 25.46
C VAL A 157 -0.10 -47.79 24.42
N THR A 158 -0.27 -47.44 23.15
CA THR A 158 0.69 -47.78 22.07
C THR A 158 2.04 -47.10 22.28
N GLU A 159 2.06 -45.84 22.73
CA GLU A 159 3.27 -45.12 23.10
C GLU A 159 4.02 -45.82 24.26
N LEU A 160 3.30 -46.21 25.32
CA LEU A 160 3.87 -46.91 26.48
C LEU A 160 4.40 -48.32 26.13
N LEU A 161 3.77 -49.01 25.17
CA LEU A 161 4.25 -50.29 24.64
C LEU A 161 5.56 -50.12 23.85
N ASN A 162 5.68 -49.04 23.09
CA ASN A 162 6.86 -48.76 22.27
C ASN A 162 8.04 -48.19 23.10
N ALA A 163 7.76 -47.53 24.23
CA ALA A 163 8.77 -46.96 25.13
C ALA A 163 9.54 -48.00 25.99
N ALA A 164 9.49 -49.29 25.63
CA ALA A 164 10.22 -50.40 26.26
C ALA A 164 9.96 -50.65 27.76
N THR A 165 8.84 -50.18 28.31
CA THR A 165 8.33 -50.59 29.62
C THR A 165 7.35 -51.76 29.47
N GLN A 166 7.87 -52.97 29.24
CA GLN A 166 7.05 -54.16 28.94
C GLN A 166 6.08 -54.60 30.05
N ASP A 167 6.25 -54.13 31.29
CA ASP A 167 5.44 -54.57 32.44
C ASP A 167 4.21 -53.70 32.73
N GLN A 168 3.99 -52.59 32.03
CA GLN A 168 2.87 -51.70 32.37
C GLN A 168 1.55 -52.06 31.68
N VAL A 169 1.57 -52.80 30.55
CA VAL A 169 0.34 -53.16 29.82
C VAL A 169 -0.01 -54.63 29.99
N THR A 170 -1.03 -54.92 30.81
CA THR A 170 -1.41 -56.30 31.11
C THR A 170 -2.03 -57.02 29.89
N PRO A 171 -1.89 -58.35 29.76
CA PRO A 171 -2.57 -59.13 28.72
C PRO A 171 -4.11 -59.01 28.75
N ALA A 172 -4.68 -58.77 29.94
CA ALA A 172 -6.11 -58.55 30.12
C ALA A 172 -6.56 -57.22 29.48
N ASP A 173 -5.79 -56.14 29.67
CA ASP A 173 -6.10 -54.82 29.11
C ASP A 173 -5.99 -54.82 27.57
N ARG A 174 -5.09 -55.62 26.99
CA ARG A 174 -5.02 -55.81 25.52
C ARG A 174 -6.28 -56.44 24.95
N ARG A 175 -6.82 -57.46 25.62
CA ARG A 175 -8.10 -58.10 25.21
C ARG A 175 -9.27 -57.14 25.38
N LEU A 176 -9.25 -56.34 26.45
CA LEU A 176 -10.26 -55.31 26.70
C LEU A 176 -10.28 -54.24 25.61
N ILE A 177 -9.10 -53.73 25.23
CA ILE A 177 -8.96 -52.75 24.13
C ILE A 177 -9.40 -53.36 22.79
N GLN A 178 -9.05 -54.61 22.50
CA GLN A 178 -9.51 -55.30 21.28
C GLN A 178 -11.05 -55.43 21.24
N LYS A 179 -11.66 -55.75 22.38
CA LYS A 179 -13.13 -55.83 22.48
C LYS A 179 -13.78 -54.45 22.28
N LEU A 180 -13.23 -53.39 22.87
CA LEU A 180 -13.69 -52.01 22.68
C LEU A 180 -13.49 -51.54 21.23
N GLN A 181 -12.36 -51.86 20.60
CA GLN A 181 -12.13 -51.59 19.19
C GLN A 181 -13.18 -52.27 18.31
N SER A 182 -13.54 -53.52 18.62
CA SER A 182 -14.54 -54.27 17.86
C SER A 182 -15.98 -53.75 18.00
N GLU A 183 -16.33 -53.15 19.15
CA GLU A 183 -17.66 -52.59 19.38
C GLU A 183 -17.83 -51.19 18.76
N PHE A 184 -16.74 -50.44 18.62
CA PHE A 184 -16.74 -49.05 18.12
C PHE A 184 -16.04 -48.89 16.76
N VAL A 185 -15.95 -49.96 15.96
CA VAL A 185 -15.26 -49.94 14.64
C VAL A 185 -15.79 -48.82 13.76
N THR A 186 -17.11 -48.64 13.69
CA THR A 186 -17.76 -47.64 12.82
C THR A 186 -17.48 -46.22 13.29
N GLU A 187 -17.54 -45.96 14.60
CA GLU A 187 -17.30 -44.66 15.22
C GLU A 187 -15.83 -44.27 15.16
N LEU A 188 -14.92 -45.22 15.37
CA LEU A 188 -13.47 -45.04 15.21
C LEU A 188 -13.10 -44.81 13.74
N ALA A 189 -13.71 -45.53 12.80
CA ALA A 189 -13.54 -45.30 11.37
C ALA A 189 -14.04 -43.89 10.97
N ASN A 190 -15.20 -43.46 11.47
CA ASN A 190 -15.73 -42.12 11.24
C ASN A 190 -14.83 -41.02 11.83
N LEU A 191 -14.29 -41.21 13.04
CA LEU A 191 -13.32 -40.27 13.64
C LEU A 191 -12.02 -40.21 12.84
N LYS A 192 -11.52 -41.35 12.37
CA LYS A 192 -10.34 -41.41 11.50
C LYS A 192 -10.59 -40.71 10.17
N ASN A 193 -11.71 -40.99 9.51
CA ASN A 193 -12.13 -40.33 8.27
C ASN A 193 -12.32 -38.82 8.48
N ARG A 194 -12.88 -38.39 9.62
CA ARG A 194 -13.04 -36.97 9.95
C ARG A 194 -11.69 -36.30 10.21
N ARG A 195 -10.76 -36.96 10.90
CA ARG A 195 -9.38 -36.50 11.08
C ARG A 195 -8.65 -36.39 9.74
N GLU A 196 -8.81 -37.36 8.86
CA GLU A 196 -8.23 -37.35 7.51
C GLU A 196 -8.86 -36.24 6.67
N ALA A 197 -10.19 -36.07 6.69
CA ALA A 197 -10.88 -34.97 6.01
C ALA A 197 -10.46 -33.59 6.54
N LEU A 198 -10.30 -33.43 7.87
CA LEU A 198 -9.78 -32.21 8.49
C LEU A 198 -8.31 -31.96 8.12
N THR A 199 -7.49 -33.02 8.02
CA THR A 199 -6.09 -32.93 7.59
C THR A 199 -6.00 -32.52 6.12
N VAL A 200 -6.82 -33.12 5.26
CA VAL A 200 -6.96 -32.75 3.85
C VAL A 200 -7.47 -31.32 3.72
N GLN A 201 -8.51 -30.91 4.45
CA GLN A 201 -8.97 -29.52 4.46
C GLN A 201 -7.87 -28.57 4.94
N THR A 202 -7.10 -28.93 5.95
CA THR A 202 -5.96 -28.12 6.43
C THR A 202 -4.87 -28.03 5.37
N GLN A 203 -4.55 -29.12 4.68
CA GLN A 203 -3.58 -29.16 3.58
C GLN A 203 -4.08 -28.38 2.35
N THR A 204 -5.34 -28.53 1.97
CA THR A 204 -6.00 -27.79 0.89
C THR A 204 -6.02 -26.29 1.21
N LEU A 205 -6.38 -25.89 2.43
CA LEU A 205 -6.34 -24.49 2.86
C LEU A 205 -4.91 -23.93 2.88
N THR A 206 -3.92 -24.75 3.25
CA THR A 206 -2.49 -24.39 3.19
C THR A 206 -2.01 -24.24 1.74
N GLN A 207 -2.47 -25.10 0.83
CA GLN A 207 -2.15 -25.06 -0.60
C GLN A 207 -2.91 -23.96 -1.36
N GLN A 208 -4.09 -23.58 -0.89
CA GLN A 208 -4.92 -22.50 -1.44
C GLN A 208 -4.61 -21.12 -0.82
N GLN A 209 -3.68 -21.02 0.13
CA GLN A 209 -3.18 -19.72 0.56
C GLN A 209 -2.41 -19.08 -0.60
N PHE A 210 -2.90 -17.92 -1.03
CA PHE A 210 -2.21 -16.94 -1.86
C PHE A 210 -0.72 -16.87 -1.55
N SER A 211 0.09 -16.70 -2.60
CA SER A 211 1.57 -16.57 -2.59
C SER A 211 2.16 -16.36 -1.20
N THR A 212 2.86 -17.39 -0.68
CA THR A 212 3.51 -17.34 0.64
C THR A 212 4.55 -16.23 0.77
N THR A 213 5.01 -15.69 -0.35
CA THR A 213 6.04 -14.67 -0.47
C THR A 213 5.49 -13.28 -0.76
N THR A 214 4.25 -13.14 -1.24
CA THR A 214 3.70 -11.85 -1.72
C THR A 214 2.48 -11.42 -0.94
N ARG A 215 2.48 -10.17 -0.47
CA ARG A 215 1.33 -9.51 0.13
C ARG A 215 0.87 -8.34 -0.74
N LEU A 216 -0.44 -8.25 -0.95
CA LEU A 216 -1.06 -7.09 -1.57
C LEU A 216 -1.41 -6.06 -0.50
N PHE A 217 -1.08 -4.81 -0.75
CA PHE A 217 -1.56 -3.65 -0.02
C PHE A 217 -2.18 -2.67 -1.01
N GLY A 218 -3.25 -2.01 -0.61
CA GLY A 218 -3.92 -1.06 -1.49
C GLY A 218 -4.41 0.19 -0.77
N GLN A 219 -4.43 1.31 -1.49
CA GLN A 219 -5.18 2.48 -1.09
C GLN A 219 -5.98 3.05 -2.26
N ALA A 220 -7.25 3.33 -2.01
CA ALA A 220 -8.13 4.06 -2.93
C ALA A 220 -8.44 5.42 -2.31
N VAL A 221 -8.06 6.48 -3.01
CA VAL A 221 -8.32 7.87 -2.64
C VAL A 221 -9.38 8.42 -3.58
N PHE A 222 -10.46 8.96 -3.03
CA PHE A 222 -11.51 9.65 -3.78
C PHE A 222 -11.53 11.11 -3.32
N GLY A 223 -11.57 12.04 -4.25
CA GLY A 223 -11.57 13.46 -3.96
C GLY A 223 -12.74 14.17 -4.64
N ILE A 224 -13.50 14.94 -3.87
CA ILE A 224 -14.32 16.04 -4.39
C ILE A 224 -13.55 17.31 -4.08
N GLN A 225 -13.29 18.12 -5.09
CA GLN A 225 -12.53 19.35 -4.94
C GLN A 225 -13.12 20.46 -5.80
N GLY A 226 -13.08 21.67 -5.29
CA GLY A 226 -13.58 22.86 -5.97
C GLY A 226 -12.67 24.05 -5.75
N THR A 227 -12.54 24.89 -6.76
CA THR A 227 -11.81 26.16 -6.69
C THR A 227 -12.76 27.34 -6.84
N ASN A 228 -12.39 28.51 -6.33
CA ASN A 228 -13.05 29.75 -6.69
C ASN A 228 -12.76 30.15 -8.15
N GLN A 229 -13.51 31.15 -8.65
CA GLN A 229 -13.14 31.87 -9.87
C GLN A 229 -12.00 32.83 -9.53
N THR A 230 -10.93 32.81 -10.33
CA THR A 230 -9.73 33.64 -10.10
C THR A 230 -9.23 34.18 -11.42
N ASN A 231 -8.98 35.48 -11.51
CA ASN A 231 -8.24 36.05 -12.62
C ASN A 231 -6.75 35.77 -12.42
N VAL A 232 -6.14 35.12 -13.40
CA VAL A 232 -4.72 34.76 -13.42
C VAL A 232 -4.07 35.38 -14.65
N ASP A 233 -3.15 36.28 -14.36
CA ASP A 233 -2.22 36.89 -15.28
C ASP A 233 -0.89 36.11 -15.22
N PHE A 234 -0.55 35.45 -16.33
CA PHE A 234 0.68 34.65 -16.48
C PHE A 234 1.84 35.50 -16.98
N PHE A 235 1.56 36.49 -17.81
CA PHE A 235 2.55 37.35 -18.43
C PHE A 235 2.15 38.81 -18.23
N PRO A 236 2.37 39.39 -17.03
CA PRO A 236 1.86 40.73 -16.68
C PRO A 236 2.47 41.88 -17.49
N ARG A 237 3.29 41.58 -18.49
CA ARG A 237 3.90 42.50 -19.43
C ARG A 237 2.86 43.34 -20.19
N ASP A 238 1.72 42.77 -20.57
CA ASP A 238 0.67 43.48 -21.31
C ASP A 238 -0.48 43.99 -20.41
N GLY A 239 -0.45 43.66 -19.13
CA GLY A 239 -1.44 44.04 -18.13
C GLY A 239 -2.83 43.44 -18.38
N GLN A 240 -2.93 42.41 -19.22
CA GLN A 240 -4.17 41.72 -19.51
C GLN A 240 -4.18 40.36 -18.83
N THR A 241 -5.24 40.09 -18.07
CA THR A 241 -5.48 38.74 -17.55
C THR A 241 -5.70 37.78 -18.71
N GLU A 242 -4.80 36.82 -18.92
CA GLU A 242 -4.94 35.88 -20.03
C GLU A 242 -5.92 34.75 -19.70
N ARG A 243 -6.18 34.48 -18.41
CA ARG A 243 -7.21 33.51 -18.02
C ARG A 243 -8.03 33.98 -16.83
N THR A 244 -9.35 33.98 -17.03
CA THR A 244 -10.32 33.94 -15.95
C THR A 244 -10.61 32.48 -15.60
N GLY A 245 -10.19 32.05 -14.41
CA GLY A 245 -10.49 30.73 -13.87
C GLY A 245 -11.99 30.55 -13.64
N GLN A 246 -12.52 29.40 -14.06
CA GLN A 246 -13.90 29.01 -13.76
C GLN A 246 -13.92 28.20 -12.46
N ALA A 247 -14.90 28.46 -11.59
CA ALA A 247 -15.15 27.62 -10.43
C ALA A 247 -15.61 26.25 -10.93
N LEU A 248 -14.72 25.28 -10.85
CA LEU A 248 -14.98 23.92 -11.30
C LEU A 248 -14.97 22.99 -10.10
N THR A 249 -16.08 22.29 -9.89
CA THR A 249 -16.12 21.16 -8.95
C THR A 249 -15.79 19.90 -9.72
N THR A 250 -14.73 19.22 -9.32
CA THR A 250 -14.28 17.97 -9.94
C THR A 250 -14.36 16.83 -8.93
N PHE A 251 -14.77 15.67 -9.41
CA PHE A 251 -14.67 14.41 -8.68
C PHE A 251 -13.70 13.48 -9.41
N GLY A 252 -12.85 12.81 -8.66
CA GLY A 252 -12.03 11.74 -9.22
C GLY A 252 -11.41 10.85 -8.16
N TYR A 253 -10.58 9.93 -8.63
CA TYR A 253 -9.92 8.93 -7.80
C TYR A 253 -8.45 8.72 -8.17
N ASN A 254 -7.72 8.18 -7.20
CA ASN A 254 -6.39 7.61 -7.34
C ASN A 254 -6.35 6.28 -6.59
N LEU A 255 -6.10 5.20 -7.31
CA LEU A 255 -5.93 3.85 -6.78
C LEU A 255 -4.47 3.46 -6.88
N GLN A 256 -3.86 3.11 -5.75
CA GLN A 256 -2.51 2.60 -5.66
C GLN A 256 -2.56 1.19 -5.07
N LEU A 257 -1.99 0.23 -5.78
CA LEU A 257 -1.84 -1.16 -5.37
C LEU A 257 -0.36 -1.49 -5.29
N ALA A 258 0.08 -2.16 -4.25
CA ALA A 258 1.45 -2.61 -4.10
C ALA A 258 1.51 -4.09 -3.78
N LEU A 259 2.28 -4.81 -4.57
CA LEU A 259 2.67 -6.18 -4.31
C LEU A 259 4.04 -6.14 -3.63
N ALA A 260 4.05 -6.50 -2.35
CA ALA A 260 5.25 -6.63 -1.54
C ALA A 260 5.67 -8.11 -1.51
N THR A 261 6.69 -8.46 -2.29
CA THR A 261 7.21 -9.82 -2.41
C THR A 261 8.55 -9.95 -1.68
N SER A 262 8.70 -10.98 -0.84
CA SER A 262 9.98 -11.34 -0.20
C SER A 262 10.38 -12.76 -0.57
N PHE A 263 11.62 -12.95 -1.00
CA PHE A 263 12.16 -14.25 -1.42
C PHE A 263 13.04 -14.89 -0.33
N SER A 264 13.79 -14.08 0.41
CA SER A 264 14.70 -14.55 1.49
C SER A 264 14.23 -14.19 2.90
N GLY A 265 13.17 -13.38 3.03
CA GLY A 265 12.71 -12.82 4.31
C GLY A 265 13.44 -11.55 4.75
N ASN A 266 14.58 -11.22 4.13
CA ASN A 266 15.38 -10.01 4.38
C ASN A 266 15.44 -9.06 3.18
N ASP A 267 14.68 -9.37 2.13
CA ASP A 267 14.53 -8.62 0.89
C ASP A 267 13.07 -8.21 0.67
N LEU A 268 12.88 -7.22 -0.21
CA LEU A 268 11.56 -6.76 -0.63
C LEU A 268 11.61 -6.32 -2.09
N LEU A 269 10.94 -7.07 -2.96
CA LEU A 269 10.53 -6.60 -4.27
C LEU A 269 9.18 -5.89 -4.13
N LEU A 270 9.16 -4.60 -4.45
CA LEU A 270 7.98 -3.77 -4.48
C LEU A 270 7.55 -3.54 -5.92
N THR A 271 6.37 -4.04 -6.27
CA THR A 271 5.70 -3.74 -7.54
C THR A 271 4.46 -2.90 -7.26
N GLY A 272 4.53 -1.61 -7.58
CA GLY A 272 3.45 -0.64 -7.45
C GLY A 272 2.70 -0.46 -8.77
N LEU A 273 1.38 -0.51 -8.70
CA LEU A 273 0.46 -0.20 -9.79
C LEU A 273 -0.40 0.98 -9.38
N GLN A 274 -0.55 1.96 -10.27
CA GLN A 274 -1.34 3.15 -10.02
C GLN A 274 -2.31 3.39 -11.18
N THR A 275 -3.51 3.85 -10.86
CA THR A 275 -4.47 4.36 -11.84
C THR A 275 -5.26 5.51 -11.24
N GLY A 276 -5.57 6.52 -12.04
CA GLY A 276 -6.40 7.64 -11.63
C GLY A 276 -6.92 8.45 -12.81
N ASN A 277 -7.88 9.31 -12.50
CA ASN A 277 -8.51 10.22 -13.46
C ASN A 277 -8.47 11.68 -12.98
N ILE A 278 -7.74 11.95 -11.90
CA ILE A 278 -7.56 13.29 -11.40
C ILE A 278 -6.36 13.87 -12.12
N ASN A 279 -6.65 14.59 -13.20
CA ASN A 279 -5.66 15.50 -13.76
C ASN A 279 -5.36 16.59 -12.75
N SER A 280 -4.15 17.13 -12.81
CA SER A 280 -3.92 18.35 -12.08
C SER A 280 -4.94 19.39 -12.53
N ASN A 281 -5.56 20.06 -11.59
CA ASN A 281 -6.40 21.24 -11.84
C ASN A 281 -5.57 22.52 -11.92
N ALA A 282 -4.24 22.40 -11.75
CA ALA A 282 -3.29 23.47 -11.97
C ALA A 282 -2.73 23.70 -13.39
N PRO A 283 -3.22 23.10 -14.50
CA PRO A 283 -3.01 23.65 -15.84
C PRO A 283 -3.50 25.11 -15.96
N ASN A 284 -4.27 25.59 -14.97
CA ASN A 284 -4.75 26.96 -14.84
C ASN A 284 -3.82 27.88 -14.02
N VAL A 285 -2.69 27.38 -13.49
CA VAL A 285 -1.66 28.13 -12.76
C VAL A 285 -0.31 27.60 -13.24
N LEU A 286 0.43 28.36 -14.06
CA LEU A 286 1.67 27.93 -14.76
C LEU A 286 2.67 27.17 -13.87
N THR A 287 2.67 27.50 -12.58
CA THR A 287 3.57 26.98 -11.54
C THR A 287 3.01 25.82 -10.71
N ASN A 288 1.82 25.29 -11.03
CA ASN A 288 1.22 24.14 -10.33
C ASN A 288 1.09 24.32 -8.80
N MET A 289 0.95 25.56 -8.30
CA MET A 289 0.96 25.84 -6.85
C MET A 289 -0.22 25.22 -6.11
N GLY A 290 -1.37 25.04 -6.78
CA GLY A 290 -2.58 24.41 -6.23
C GLY A 290 -2.58 22.87 -6.22
N ARG A 291 -1.47 22.22 -6.60
CA ARG A 291 -1.46 20.78 -6.81
C ARG A 291 -1.84 20.00 -5.55
N LEU A 292 -2.82 19.12 -5.68
CA LEU A 292 -3.15 18.18 -4.62
C LEU A 292 -2.21 16.97 -4.64
N GLY A 293 -1.95 16.44 -3.45
CA GLY A 293 -0.99 15.37 -3.24
C GLY A 293 -1.36 14.07 -3.94
N TYR A 294 -2.65 13.78 -4.04
CA TYR A 294 -3.20 12.52 -4.57
C TYR A 294 -3.60 12.59 -6.05
N GLU A 295 -3.28 13.67 -6.77
CA GLU A 295 -3.56 13.77 -8.20
C GLU A 295 -2.81 12.70 -9.00
N SER A 296 -3.47 12.14 -10.00
CA SER A 296 -2.97 11.04 -10.81
C SER A 296 -3.62 11.07 -12.19
N ALA A 297 -2.90 11.66 -13.14
CA ALA A 297 -3.34 11.90 -14.51
C ALA A 297 -3.07 10.70 -15.43
N THR A 298 -3.49 9.49 -15.06
CA THR A 298 -3.25 8.29 -15.89
C THR A 298 -4.34 8.03 -16.92
N ASN A 299 -5.36 8.89 -16.99
CA ASN A 299 -6.53 8.72 -17.86
C ASN A 299 -7.19 7.34 -17.70
N ASN A 300 -7.35 6.88 -16.46
CA ASN A 300 -7.85 5.54 -16.10
C ASN A 300 -6.99 4.37 -16.59
N ARG A 301 -5.77 4.62 -17.07
CA ARG A 301 -4.83 3.56 -17.44
C ARG A 301 -4.06 3.11 -16.21
N VAL A 302 -3.87 1.81 -16.09
CA VAL A 302 -2.98 1.23 -15.07
C VAL A 302 -1.54 1.43 -15.53
N VAL A 303 -0.74 2.06 -14.69
CA VAL A 303 0.70 2.27 -14.91
C VAL A 303 1.49 1.65 -13.76
N VAL A 304 2.74 1.29 -14.05
CA VAL A 304 3.68 0.88 -13.01
C VAL A 304 4.20 2.14 -12.32
N SER A 305 3.89 2.32 -11.04
CA SER A 305 4.37 3.45 -10.22
C SER A 305 5.70 3.14 -9.55
N ASP A 306 5.93 1.87 -9.21
CA ASP A 306 7.11 1.41 -8.51
C ASP A 306 7.51 0.03 -9.03
N LEU A 307 8.79 -0.14 -9.30
CA LEU A 307 9.38 -1.45 -9.54
C LEU A 307 10.78 -1.40 -8.97
N SER A 308 10.91 -1.78 -7.70
CA SER A 308 12.16 -1.65 -6.99
C SER A 308 12.41 -2.82 -6.06
N TYR A 309 13.69 -3.18 -5.94
CA TYR A 309 14.16 -4.27 -5.11
C TYR A 309 15.04 -3.72 -4.00
N ARG A 310 14.67 -4.07 -2.76
CA ARG A 310 15.36 -3.66 -1.53
C ARG A 310 16.04 -4.88 -0.93
N LEU A 311 17.33 -4.73 -0.67
CA LEU A 311 18.21 -5.77 -0.16
C LEU A 311 18.85 -5.28 1.12
N THR A 312 18.81 -6.10 2.17
CA THR A 312 19.61 -5.85 3.37
C THR A 312 20.94 -6.59 3.21
N ILE A 313 22.02 -5.84 2.93
CA ILE A 313 23.37 -6.43 2.73
C ILE A 313 24.04 -6.68 4.08
N ALA A 314 23.80 -5.79 5.06
CA ALA A 314 24.26 -5.93 6.43
C ALA A 314 23.17 -5.43 7.40
N PRO A 315 23.23 -5.78 8.70
CA PRO A 315 22.19 -5.40 9.66
C PRO A 315 21.88 -3.90 9.75
N ASN A 316 22.83 -3.05 9.37
CA ASN A 316 22.73 -1.59 9.36
C ASN A 316 22.83 -0.97 7.96
N PHE A 317 22.92 -1.76 6.88
CA PHE A 317 23.09 -1.26 5.52
C PHE A 317 22.13 -1.94 4.54
N GLY A 318 21.27 -1.13 3.92
CA GLY A 318 20.32 -1.57 2.89
C GLY A 318 20.60 -0.89 1.55
N LEU A 319 20.35 -1.64 0.47
CA LEU A 319 20.42 -1.18 -0.91
C LEU A 319 19.01 -1.17 -1.51
N LEU A 320 18.74 -0.21 -2.37
CA LEU A 320 17.53 -0.06 -3.18
C LEU A 320 17.98 0.03 -4.64
N ILE A 321 17.43 -0.79 -5.52
CA ILE A 321 17.69 -0.72 -6.96
C ILE A 321 16.40 -0.94 -7.73
N GLY A 322 16.18 -0.21 -8.82
CA GLY A 322 14.97 -0.40 -9.59
C GLY A 322 14.88 0.51 -10.81
N PRO A 323 14.20 0.06 -11.87
CA PRO A 323 13.92 0.90 -13.03
C PRO A 323 12.82 1.94 -12.81
N VAL A 324 12.00 1.81 -11.75
CA VAL A 324 10.90 2.76 -11.45
C VAL A 324 10.73 2.91 -9.93
N GLY A 325 10.47 4.13 -9.45
CA GLY A 325 10.21 4.43 -8.04
C GLY A 325 11.47 4.60 -7.18
N VAL A 326 12.66 4.64 -7.79
CA VAL A 326 13.92 4.95 -7.09
C VAL A 326 14.28 6.41 -7.33
N ASN A 327 14.06 7.25 -6.33
CA ASN A 327 14.34 8.68 -6.38
C ASN A 327 14.58 9.23 -4.95
N PRO A 328 14.96 10.51 -4.78
CA PRO A 328 15.21 11.06 -3.46
C PRO A 328 13.99 10.97 -2.52
N GLU A 329 12.77 11.18 -3.01
CA GLU A 329 11.54 11.11 -2.20
C GLU A 329 11.28 9.70 -1.65
N ASN A 330 11.53 8.65 -2.43
CA ASN A 330 11.28 7.27 -2.02
C ASN A 330 12.47 6.62 -1.29
N THR A 331 13.67 7.17 -1.46
CA THR A 331 14.91 6.64 -0.85
C THR A 331 15.21 7.29 0.50
N PHE A 332 15.01 8.61 0.59
CA PHE A 332 15.32 9.35 1.81
C PHE A 332 14.21 9.22 2.82
N ARG A 333 14.55 8.95 4.10
CA ARG A 333 13.56 8.87 5.18
C ARG A 333 12.80 10.19 5.30
N GLY A 334 11.47 10.14 5.23
CA GLY A 334 10.63 11.29 5.53
C GLY A 334 10.62 11.65 7.02
N ILE A 335 10.70 12.95 7.29
CA ILE A 335 10.74 13.54 8.64
C ILE A 335 9.46 14.33 8.92
N ASN A 336 8.81 14.84 7.88
CA ASN A 336 7.59 15.60 7.99
C ASN A 336 6.41 14.63 8.28
N PRO A 337 5.75 14.73 9.44
CA PRO A 337 4.60 13.87 9.76
C PRO A 337 3.37 14.11 8.87
N LEU A 338 3.34 15.20 8.09
CA LEU A 338 2.25 15.53 7.18
C LEU A 338 2.39 14.87 5.80
N GLU A 339 3.38 14.01 5.56
CA GLU A 339 3.54 13.34 4.27
C GLU A 339 2.53 12.20 4.03
N GLY A 340 2.27 11.88 2.76
CA GLY A 340 1.48 10.73 2.34
C GLY A 340 0.18 11.09 1.60
N TYR A 341 -0.05 10.42 0.47
CA TYR A 341 -1.13 10.67 -0.49
C TYR A 341 -2.55 10.70 0.10
N GLY A 342 -2.88 9.73 0.97
CA GLY A 342 -4.23 9.58 1.56
C GLY A 342 -4.32 9.93 3.05
N GLN A 343 -3.19 10.09 3.74
CA GLN A 343 -3.14 10.16 5.20
C GLN A 343 -2.56 11.48 5.74
N GLY A 344 -1.79 12.20 4.93
CA GLY A 344 -1.14 13.44 5.29
C GLY A 344 -1.85 14.68 4.73
N ALA A 345 -1.06 15.70 4.41
CA ALA A 345 -1.46 16.92 3.73
C ALA A 345 -2.32 16.65 2.49
N ILE A 346 -3.19 17.61 2.17
CA ILE A 346 -4.01 17.55 0.95
C ILE A 346 -3.22 18.04 -0.26
N SER A 347 -2.29 18.98 -0.11
CA SER A 347 -1.43 19.45 -1.20
C SER A 347 -0.18 18.57 -1.38
N LEU A 348 0.43 18.64 -2.57
CA LEU A 348 1.76 18.08 -2.77
C LEU A 348 2.82 18.88 -1.99
N PHE A 349 2.70 20.21 -1.95
CA PHE A 349 3.60 21.11 -1.23
C PHE A 349 3.76 20.72 0.25
N GLY A 350 2.64 20.38 0.91
CA GLY A 350 2.62 20.04 2.32
C GLY A 350 3.34 18.75 2.70
N GLN A 351 3.67 17.88 1.74
CA GLN A 351 4.22 16.56 2.02
C GLN A 351 5.72 16.61 2.33
N ARG A 352 6.53 17.03 1.36
CA ARG A 352 7.99 17.07 1.50
C ARG A 352 8.54 18.28 0.78
N ASN A 353 9.77 18.65 1.13
CA ASN A 353 10.48 19.72 0.47
C ASN A 353 10.60 19.45 -1.06
N PRO A 354 10.04 20.31 -1.93
CA PRO A 354 10.05 20.14 -3.39
C PRO A 354 11.42 19.93 -4.04
N ILE A 355 12.53 20.28 -3.38
CA ILE A 355 13.87 19.98 -3.92
C ILE A 355 14.13 18.47 -4.09
N LEU A 356 13.35 17.62 -3.39
CA LEU A 356 13.50 16.17 -3.49
C LEU A 356 12.92 15.59 -4.79
N SER A 357 12.05 16.34 -5.48
CA SER A 357 11.44 15.94 -6.74
C SER A 357 12.25 16.36 -7.97
N LEU A 358 13.39 17.05 -7.78
CA LEU A 358 14.17 17.64 -8.86
C LEU A 358 14.57 16.62 -9.94
N GLY A 359 14.39 17.03 -11.20
CA GLY A 359 14.67 16.21 -12.37
C GLY A 359 13.61 15.13 -12.67
N ASN A 360 12.55 15.00 -11.84
CA ASN A 360 11.49 14.00 -12.00
C ASN A 360 12.03 12.58 -12.26
N THR A 361 13.03 12.19 -11.47
CA THR A 361 13.78 10.95 -11.67
C THR A 361 13.04 9.73 -11.08
N SER A 362 13.23 8.54 -11.64
CA SER A 362 12.51 7.34 -11.21
C SER A 362 13.34 6.05 -11.23
N ALA A 363 14.49 6.03 -11.90
CA ALA A 363 15.24 4.81 -12.14
C ALA A 363 16.66 4.89 -11.62
N GLY A 364 17.09 3.97 -10.77
CA GLY A 364 18.48 3.94 -10.35
C GLY A 364 18.74 3.11 -9.12
N VAL A 365 19.68 3.60 -8.30
CA VAL A 365 20.18 2.90 -7.11
C VAL A 365 20.26 3.87 -5.95
N GLY A 366 19.91 3.39 -4.76
CA GLY A 366 20.06 4.12 -3.51
C GLY A 366 20.48 3.20 -2.38
N PHE A 367 20.88 3.79 -1.27
CA PHE A 367 21.23 3.07 -0.06
C PHE A 367 20.71 3.80 1.18
N ASP A 368 20.53 3.05 2.27
CA ASP A 368 20.31 3.59 3.60
C ASP A 368 21.28 2.88 4.56
N TRP A 369 22.15 3.67 5.16
CA TRP A 369 23.16 3.22 6.11
C TRP A 369 22.89 3.83 7.49
N GLN A 370 22.58 2.99 8.46
CA GLN A 370 22.55 3.39 9.86
C GLN A 370 23.98 3.46 10.41
N ILE A 371 24.60 4.63 10.24
CA ILE A 371 25.97 4.93 10.70
C ILE A 371 26.07 5.02 12.23
N ALA A 372 24.98 5.36 12.93
CA ALA A 372 24.92 5.37 14.38
C ALA A 372 23.50 5.07 14.90
N ARG A 373 23.35 4.86 16.21
CA ARG A 373 22.03 4.56 16.83
C ARG A 373 20.96 5.62 16.49
N ARG A 374 21.35 6.88 16.36
CA ARG A 374 20.48 8.04 16.12
C ARG A 374 20.85 8.82 14.84
N ALA A 375 21.62 8.20 13.93
CA ALA A 375 22.01 8.82 12.67
C ALA A 375 22.00 7.81 11.52
N SER A 376 21.47 8.22 10.38
CA SER A 376 21.45 7.45 9.14
C SER A 376 21.87 8.30 7.96
N LEU A 377 22.76 7.78 7.13
CA LEU A 377 23.15 8.35 5.85
C LEU A 377 22.42 7.61 4.74
N GLN A 378 21.64 8.33 3.94
CA GLN A 378 21.04 7.83 2.72
C GLN A 378 21.71 8.47 1.52
N GLY A 379 21.81 7.71 0.43
CA GLY A 379 22.28 8.21 -0.85
C GLY A 379 21.42 7.66 -1.97
N VAL A 380 21.31 8.40 -3.06
CA VAL A 380 20.57 7.99 -4.26
C VAL A 380 21.25 8.53 -5.50
N TYR A 381 21.21 7.74 -6.55
CA TYR A 381 21.42 8.15 -7.92
C TYR A 381 20.19 7.70 -8.71
N SER A 382 19.59 8.60 -9.47
CA SER A 382 18.40 8.31 -10.25
C SER A 382 18.38 9.07 -11.58
N ALA A 383 17.95 8.39 -12.65
CA ALA A 383 17.73 8.95 -13.98
C ALA A 383 16.24 9.20 -14.24
N ALA A 384 15.93 10.17 -15.09
CA ALA A 384 14.56 10.53 -15.47
C ALA A 384 13.91 9.50 -16.41
N LEU A 385 14.59 9.17 -17.51
CA LEU A 385 14.05 8.28 -18.55
C LEU A 385 15.00 7.10 -18.78
N ALA A 386 14.89 6.04 -17.98
CA ALA A 386 15.78 4.87 -18.09
C ALA A 386 15.68 4.11 -19.43
N ASN A 387 14.63 4.36 -20.22
CA ASN A 387 14.49 3.81 -21.56
C ASN A 387 15.18 4.67 -22.64
N GLN A 388 15.76 5.82 -22.29
CA GLN A 388 16.50 6.69 -23.20
C GLN A 388 18.01 6.53 -22.98
N PRO A 389 18.78 6.12 -24.01
CA PRO A 389 20.21 5.89 -23.87
C PRO A 389 21.02 7.17 -23.63
N THR A 390 20.42 8.34 -23.87
CA THR A 390 21.01 9.66 -23.62
C THR A 390 20.87 10.13 -22.18
N ASP A 391 20.05 9.44 -21.36
CA ASP A 391 19.76 9.83 -19.99
C ASP A 391 20.49 8.90 -19.01
N GLY A 392 21.07 9.46 -17.95
CA GLY A 392 21.77 8.71 -16.91
C GLY A 392 23.28 8.98 -16.83
N VAL A 393 24.05 7.98 -16.40
CA VAL A 393 25.39 8.17 -15.79
C VAL A 393 26.38 8.85 -16.74
N PHE A 394 26.25 8.58 -18.03
CA PHE A 394 27.11 9.12 -19.08
C PHE A 394 26.42 10.20 -19.92
N GLY A 395 25.21 10.59 -19.55
CA GLY A 395 24.36 11.48 -20.32
C GLY A 395 23.72 12.57 -19.47
N GLU A 396 22.47 12.84 -19.78
CA GLU A 396 21.69 13.94 -19.22
C GLU A 396 20.62 13.44 -18.24
N ARG A 397 19.83 14.37 -17.66
CA ARG A 397 18.60 14.08 -16.91
C ARG A 397 18.77 13.02 -15.81
N TRP A 398 19.62 13.36 -14.85
CA TRP A 398 19.83 12.54 -13.66
C TRP A 398 19.99 13.41 -12.42
N THR A 399 19.66 12.83 -11.28
CA THR A 399 19.79 13.44 -9.97
C THR A 399 20.53 12.49 -9.05
N ALA A 400 21.60 12.96 -8.42
CA ALA A 400 22.28 12.27 -7.33
C ALA A 400 22.16 13.09 -6.06
N GLY A 401 22.04 12.44 -4.91
CA GLY A 401 21.95 13.16 -3.66
C GLY A 401 22.24 12.30 -2.44
N ALA A 402 22.38 12.97 -1.32
CA ALA A 402 22.51 12.35 -0.01
C ALA A 402 21.63 13.06 1.01
N GLN A 403 21.11 12.28 1.97
CA GLN A 403 20.41 12.79 3.15
C GLN A 403 21.08 12.26 4.42
N LEU A 404 21.41 13.17 5.33
CA LEU A 404 21.75 12.83 6.70
C LEU A 404 20.51 13.00 7.57
N SER A 405 19.98 11.88 8.07
CA SER A 405 18.85 11.85 9.01
C SER A 405 19.37 11.66 10.43
N LEU A 406 19.01 12.59 11.31
CA LEU A 406 19.44 12.66 12.71
C LEU A 406 18.21 12.64 13.62
N ALA A 407 18.32 11.94 14.74
CA ALA A 407 17.35 12.01 15.83
C ALA A 407 18.09 12.38 17.13
N PRO A 408 18.48 13.66 17.32
CA PRO A 408 19.29 14.06 18.48
C PRO A 408 18.65 13.65 19.81
N THR A 409 17.32 13.75 19.90
CA THR A 409 16.50 13.32 21.03
C THR A 409 15.38 12.37 20.55
N ASP A 410 14.60 11.80 21.46
CA ASP A 410 13.44 10.96 21.10
C ASP A 410 12.23 11.78 20.58
N THR A 411 12.33 13.11 20.64
CA THR A 411 11.27 14.06 20.24
C THR A 411 11.66 14.90 19.03
N VAL A 412 12.94 14.99 18.68
CA VAL A 412 13.44 15.85 17.60
C VAL A 412 14.04 14.98 16.50
N ASN A 413 13.56 15.19 15.27
CA ASN A 413 14.13 14.60 14.06
C ASN A 413 14.59 15.72 13.13
N VAL A 414 15.75 15.55 12.53
CA VAL A 414 16.38 16.50 11.60
C VAL A 414 16.84 15.76 10.34
N GLY A 415 16.70 16.39 9.19
CA GLY A 415 17.17 15.89 7.91
C GLY A 415 17.92 16.99 7.20
N LEU A 416 19.11 16.67 6.70
CA LEU A 416 19.92 17.56 5.89
C LEU A 416 20.15 16.88 4.55
N ASN A 417 19.79 17.57 3.47
CA ASN A 417 19.72 17.01 2.13
C ASN A 417 20.60 17.83 1.20
N TYR A 418 21.38 17.14 0.37
CA TYR A 418 22.09 17.75 -0.75
C TYR A 418 21.79 16.94 -2.01
N LEU A 419 21.42 17.62 -3.09
CA LEU A 419 21.20 17.03 -4.39
C LEU A 419 21.98 17.78 -5.46
N PHE A 420 22.48 17.03 -6.43
CA PHE A 420 22.95 17.53 -7.70
C PHE A 420 22.06 16.97 -8.78
N SER A 421 21.43 17.83 -9.58
CA SER A 421 20.56 17.46 -10.70
C SER A 421 21.10 18.05 -11.98
N ARG A 422 21.31 17.20 -12.98
CA ARG A 422 21.67 17.57 -14.34
C ARG A 422 20.47 17.42 -15.23
N ASN A 423 20.05 18.50 -15.88
CA ASN A 423 18.95 18.50 -16.85
C ASN A 423 19.42 18.99 -18.22
N ALA A 424 18.79 18.47 -19.28
CA ALA A 424 19.07 18.83 -20.67
C ALA A 424 18.28 20.07 -21.14
N ASP A 425 17.28 20.50 -20.38
CA ASP A 425 16.34 21.56 -20.74
C ASP A 425 16.32 22.66 -19.66
N GLY A 426 15.54 23.70 -19.93
CA GLY A 426 15.38 24.85 -19.04
C GLY A 426 14.48 24.62 -17.83
N LEU A 427 14.20 23.35 -17.50
CA LEU A 427 13.30 22.95 -16.43
C LEU A 427 14.07 22.26 -15.31
N ILE A 428 13.70 22.55 -14.07
CA ILE A 428 14.19 21.84 -12.88
C ILE A 428 13.18 20.85 -12.31
N ASN A 429 11.91 20.95 -12.75
CA ASN A 429 10.82 20.01 -12.44
C ASN A 429 10.64 19.68 -10.93
N PRO A 430 10.49 20.68 -10.04
CA PRO A 430 10.26 20.46 -8.60
C PRO A 430 8.83 19.96 -8.29
N GLY A 431 7.99 19.73 -9.30
CA GLY A 431 6.60 19.30 -9.16
C GLY A 431 5.59 20.38 -8.74
N ILE A 432 6.08 21.48 -8.14
CA ILE A 432 5.31 22.64 -7.69
C ILE A 432 6.18 23.91 -7.63
N GLY A 433 5.59 25.09 -7.85
CA GLY A 433 6.29 26.38 -7.92
C GLY A 433 6.98 26.63 -9.27
N ASP A 434 7.93 27.55 -9.29
CA ASP A 434 8.74 27.87 -10.46
C ASP A 434 9.54 26.63 -10.92
N ALA A 435 9.10 26.03 -12.01
CA ALA A 435 9.77 24.89 -12.64
C ALA A 435 10.65 25.28 -13.83
N GLN A 436 10.30 26.37 -14.52
CA GLN A 436 10.97 26.88 -15.71
C GLN A 436 11.92 28.02 -15.35
N LEU A 437 13.20 27.84 -15.65
CA LEU A 437 14.24 28.81 -15.32
C LEU A 437 14.63 29.70 -16.51
N LEU A 438 14.31 29.26 -17.73
CA LEU A 438 14.63 29.95 -18.97
C LEU A 438 13.40 30.40 -19.74
N SER A 439 13.54 31.51 -20.44
CA SER A 439 12.57 31.98 -21.44
C SER A 439 12.32 30.90 -22.50
N PRO A 440 11.05 30.65 -22.89
CA PRO A 440 10.71 29.66 -23.91
C PRO A 440 11.18 30.02 -25.32
N PHE A 441 11.65 31.26 -25.52
CA PHE A 441 12.20 31.72 -26.80
C PHE A 441 13.70 31.48 -26.96
N VAL A 442 14.36 30.87 -25.96
CA VAL A 442 15.73 30.39 -26.09
C VAL A 442 15.68 28.97 -26.64
N PHE A 443 15.75 28.85 -27.96
CA PHE A 443 15.62 27.56 -28.67
C PHE A 443 16.87 26.68 -28.59
N ASN A 444 17.99 27.24 -28.17
CA ASN A 444 19.22 26.48 -27.98
C ASN A 444 19.09 25.70 -26.67
N ALA A 445 18.97 24.37 -26.75
CA ALA A 445 18.83 23.49 -25.61
C ALA A 445 19.90 23.80 -24.55
N THR A 446 19.46 24.48 -23.50
CA THR A 446 20.30 25.05 -22.46
C THR A 446 20.01 24.27 -21.20
N GLY A 447 20.88 23.30 -20.94
CA GLY A 447 20.75 22.45 -19.77
C GLY A 447 21.29 23.14 -18.53
N PHE A 448 20.81 22.70 -17.37
CA PHE A 448 21.25 23.20 -16.07
C PHE A 448 21.94 22.11 -15.26
N ASP A 449 23.04 22.50 -14.62
CA ASP A 449 23.61 21.79 -13.48
C ASP A 449 23.12 22.48 -12.21
N THR A 450 22.30 21.79 -11.42
CA THR A 450 21.61 22.34 -10.26
C THR A 450 22.12 21.72 -8.98
N HIS A 451 22.63 22.57 -8.08
CA HIS A 451 22.92 22.19 -6.70
C HIS A 451 21.73 22.58 -5.83
N ALA A 452 21.18 21.64 -5.08
CA ALA A 452 20.06 21.86 -4.17
C ALA A 452 20.43 21.45 -2.75
N TYR A 453 20.08 22.31 -1.81
CA TYR A 453 20.34 22.16 -0.39
C TYR A 453 19.02 22.26 0.34
N GLY A 454 18.79 21.36 1.30
CA GLY A 454 17.58 21.43 2.11
C GLY A 454 17.79 20.94 3.52
N ALA A 455 16.90 21.41 4.38
CA ALA A 455 16.81 20.98 5.76
C ALA A 455 15.35 20.77 6.15
N THR A 456 15.11 19.79 7.01
CA THR A 456 13.81 19.54 7.63
C THR A 456 14.01 19.30 9.12
N ILE A 457 13.19 19.91 9.97
CA ILE A 457 13.13 19.65 11.40
C ILE A 457 11.68 19.34 11.79
N ALA A 458 11.50 18.31 12.62
CA ALA A 458 10.24 18.00 13.25
C ALA A 458 10.47 17.79 14.75
N TRP A 459 9.80 18.59 15.57
CA TRP A 459 9.86 18.54 17.01
C TRP A 459 8.50 18.18 17.59
N ARG A 460 8.41 16.99 18.18
CA ARG A 460 7.27 16.52 18.95
C ARG A 460 7.27 17.20 20.32
N VAL A 461 6.65 18.38 20.40
CA VAL A 461 6.54 19.20 21.61
C VAL A 461 5.73 18.47 22.68
N MET A 462 4.64 17.82 22.26
CA MET A 462 3.77 16.99 23.10
C MET A 462 3.43 15.68 22.37
N PRO A 463 2.94 14.62 23.04
CA PRO A 463 2.54 13.37 22.35
C PRO A 463 1.57 13.58 21.18
N HIS A 464 0.65 14.55 21.32
CA HIS A 464 -0.39 14.89 20.34
C HIS A 464 -0.09 16.19 19.57
N TRP A 465 1.14 16.71 19.63
CA TRP A 465 1.50 17.93 18.92
C TRP A 465 2.96 17.92 18.45
N THR A 466 3.12 18.07 17.14
CA THR A 466 4.43 18.21 16.50
C THR A 466 4.46 19.51 15.72
N ILE A 467 5.50 20.31 15.93
CA ILE A 467 5.79 21.47 15.08
C ILE A 467 7.03 21.18 14.26
N GLY A 468 7.12 21.77 13.09
CA GLY A 468 8.29 21.60 12.26
C GLY A 468 8.38 22.61 11.15
N ALA A 469 9.49 22.52 10.45
CA ALA A 469 9.75 23.35 9.29
C ALA A 469 10.64 22.60 8.32
N TRP A 470 10.56 22.97 7.05
CA TRP A 470 11.57 22.62 6.07
C TRP A 470 11.87 23.81 5.18
N GLY A 471 13.07 23.82 4.62
CA GLY A 471 13.53 24.86 3.71
C GLY A 471 14.44 24.27 2.63
N GLY A 472 14.35 24.82 1.42
CA GLY A 472 15.14 24.44 0.26
C GLY A 472 15.72 25.68 -0.42
N TRP A 473 16.94 25.53 -0.93
CA TRP A 473 17.60 26.51 -1.76
C TRP A 473 18.32 25.79 -2.90
N THR A 474 18.20 26.32 -4.12
CA THR A 474 18.87 25.76 -5.30
C THR A 474 19.68 26.82 -6.02
N ASN A 475 20.75 26.38 -6.66
CA ASN A 475 21.56 27.17 -7.58
C ASN A 475 21.79 26.38 -8.86
N SER A 476 21.15 26.83 -9.93
CA SER A 476 21.14 26.22 -11.26
C SER A 476 22.05 27.02 -12.18
N LYS A 477 23.18 26.43 -12.58
CA LYS A 477 24.11 27.04 -13.53
C LYS A 477 23.77 26.59 -14.95
N ALA A 478 23.57 27.56 -15.85
CA ALA A 478 23.37 27.26 -17.26
C ALA A 478 24.68 26.74 -17.88
N ARG A 479 24.61 25.73 -18.74
CA ARG A 479 25.80 25.13 -19.35
C ARG A 479 26.21 25.80 -20.67
N GLN A 480 25.23 26.21 -21.48
CA GLN A 480 25.46 26.86 -22.78
C GLN A 480 25.23 28.38 -22.75
N LEU A 481 24.93 28.93 -21.57
CA LEU A 481 24.81 30.37 -21.32
C LEU A 481 25.64 30.76 -20.10
N SER A 482 26.06 32.02 -20.04
CA SER A 482 26.61 32.58 -18.82
C SER A 482 25.51 32.78 -17.78
N GLY A 483 25.87 32.69 -16.50
CA GLY A 483 24.97 32.99 -15.39
C GLY A 483 24.32 31.78 -14.72
N SER A 484 23.53 32.10 -13.69
CA SER A 484 22.87 31.11 -12.83
C SER A 484 21.53 31.63 -12.35
N VAL A 485 20.65 30.71 -12.00
CA VAL A 485 19.35 30.99 -11.41
C VAL A 485 19.30 30.37 -10.02
N GLN A 486 18.81 31.12 -9.04
CA GLN A 486 18.65 30.68 -7.67
C GLN A 486 17.16 30.60 -7.33
N THR A 487 16.75 29.49 -6.73
CA THR A 487 15.38 29.34 -6.22
C THR A 487 15.38 29.05 -4.73
N SER A 488 14.31 29.45 -4.04
CA SER A 488 14.12 29.17 -2.62
C SER A 488 12.68 28.79 -2.31
N ASN A 489 12.50 27.94 -1.33
CA ASN A 489 11.21 27.50 -0.82
C ASN A 489 11.31 27.18 0.67
N TRP A 490 10.20 27.29 1.39
CA TRP A 490 10.15 26.97 2.80
C TRP A 490 8.73 26.70 3.26
N MET A 491 8.58 25.98 4.35
CA MET A 491 7.30 25.75 5.02
C MET A 491 7.50 25.61 6.53
N VAL A 492 6.55 26.12 7.29
CA VAL A 492 6.38 25.83 8.72
C VAL A 492 5.05 25.12 8.89
N PHE A 493 5.01 24.15 9.78
CA PHE A 493 3.83 23.33 9.98
C PHE A 493 3.61 22.93 11.44
N SER A 494 2.36 22.59 11.72
CA SER A 494 1.90 21.99 12.95
C SER A 494 1.03 20.78 12.62
N ALA A 495 1.33 19.66 13.27
CA ALA A 495 0.63 18.39 13.13
C ALA A 495 0.06 17.96 14.47
N PHE A 496 -1.18 17.47 14.45
CA PHE A 496 -1.96 17.12 15.64
C PHE A 496 -2.46 15.67 15.54
N PRO A 497 -1.65 14.67 15.96
CA PRO A 497 -2.10 13.30 16.16
C PRO A 497 -3.22 13.21 17.19
N ASP A 498 -4.25 12.42 16.88
CA ASP A 498 -5.44 12.20 17.73
C ASP A 498 -6.21 13.50 18.05
N LEU A 499 -6.25 14.44 17.11
CA LEU A 499 -6.99 15.69 17.27
C LEU A 499 -8.49 15.39 17.44
N PHE A 500 -9.06 15.84 18.57
CA PHE A 500 -10.44 15.62 19.02
C PHE A 500 -10.85 14.17 19.33
N ALA A 501 -10.31 13.17 18.63
CA ALA A 501 -10.55 11.75 18.95
C ALA A 501 -9.36 10.86 18.53
N PRO A 502 -9.20 9.69 19.17
CA PRO A 502 -8.17 8.72 18.81
C PRO A 502 -8.24 8.30 17.34
N GLY A 503 -7.10 8.26 16.66
CA GLY A 503 -6.96 7.90 15.25
C GLY A 503 -7.11 9.07 14.27
N ASN A 504 -7.70 10.19 14.71
CA ASN A 504 -7.83 11.39 13.88
C ASN A 504 -6.51 12.12 13.72
N PHE A 505 -6.41 12.98 12.72
CA PHE A 505 -5.19 13.75 12.47
C PHE A 505 -5.50 15.12 11.89
N GLY A 506 -4.94 16.17 12.48
CA GLY A 506 -5.05 17.53 11.95
C GLY A 506 -3.70 18.06 11.50
N GLY A 507 -3.72 18.95 10.51
CA GLY A 507 -2.53 19.69 10.07
C GLY A 507 -2.84 21.13 9.72
N LEU A 508 -1.92 22.02 10.07
CA LEU A 508 -1.89 23.42 9.64
C LEU A 508 -0.50 23.72 9.11
N MET A 509 -0.40 24.36 7.95
CA MET A 509 0.89 24.72 7.38
C MET A 509 0.83 26.02 6.59
N ILE A 510 1.97 26.70 6.57
CA ILE A 510 2.17 27.94 5.84
C ILE A 510 3.57 27.90 5.21
N GLY A 511 3.69 28.37 3.96
CA GLY A 511 4.99 28.37 3.30
C GLY A 511 4.99 29.05 1.95
N GLN A 512 6.17 29.07 1.32
CA GLN A 512 6.38 29.57 -0.03
C GLN A 512 6.84 28.42 -0.93
N PRO A 513 6.08 28.10 -2.01
CA PRO A 513 6.54 27.24 -3.10
C PRO A 513 7.87 27.74 -3.71
N PRO A 514 8.60 26.89 -4.47
CA PRO A 514 9.81 27.30 -5.18
C PRO A 514 9.60 28.59 -5.96
N LYS A 515 10.37 29.62 -5.59
CA LYS A 515 10.40 30.94 -6.22
C LYS A 515 11.80 31.22 -6.75
N ILE A 516 11.91 31.71 -7.98
CA ILE A 516 13.16 32.29 -8.49
C ILE A 516 13.46 33.59 -7.73
N THR A 517 14.47 33.57 -6.88
CA THR A 517 14.86 34.73 -6.04
C THR A 517 15.93 35.58 -6.70
N ARG A 518 16.76 34.97 -7.54
CA ARG A 518 17.80 35.67 -8.28
C ARG A 518 18.07 34.97 -9.59
N SER A 519 18.34 35.74 -10.63
CA SER A 519 18.84 35.23 -11.89
C SER A 519 19.85 36.20 -12.45
N THR A 520 20.96 35.67 -12.96
CA THR A 520 22.00 36.44 -13.66
C THR A 520 22.12 35.98 -15.11
N LEU A 521 21.08 35.34 -15.64
CA LEU A 521 21.04 34.96 -17.04
C LEU A 521 20.99 36.20 -17.93
N PRO A 522 21.51 36.12 -19.17
CA PRO A 522 21.44 37.21 -20.13
C PRO A 522 20.00 37.66 -20.39
N ASP A 523 19.84 38.91 -20.78
CA ASP A 523 18.55 39.44 -21.20
C ASP A 523 17.98 38.62 -22.37
N GLY A 524 16.65 38.40 -22.34
CA GLY A 524 15.96 37.50 -23.26
C GLY A 524 15.99 36.02 -22.86
N ALA A 525 16.96 35.58 -22.05
CA ALA A 525 17.02 34.21 -21.52
C ALA A 525 16.39 34.08 -20.12
N ASN A 526 16.38 35.14 -19.32
CA ASN A 526 15.83 35.14 -17.97
C ASN A 526 14.29 34.95 -17.96
N PHE A 527 13.79 33.87 -17.34
CA PHE A 527 12.34 33.59 -17.31
C PHE A 527 11.51 34.68 -16.59
N PRO A 528 11.86 35.17 -15.39
CA PRO A 528 11.13 36.28 -14.76
C PRO A 528 11.09 37.56 -15.61
N ASN A 529 12.17 37.90 -16.32
CA ASN A 529 12.18 39.04 -17.25
C ASN A 529 11.18 38.81 -18.40
N PHE A 530 11.23 37.62 -19.01
CA PHE A 530 10.26 37.24 -20.04
C PHE A 530 8.81 37.34 -19.54
N SER A 531 8.53 36.83 -18.34
CA SER A 531 7.17 36.80 -17.80
C SER A 531 6.65 38.18 -17.38
N THR A 532 7.46 38.97 -16.67
CA THR A 532 6.99 40.20 -16.03
C THR A 532 7.29 41.49 -16.79
N GLY A 533 8.15 41.43 -17.82
CA GLY A 533 8.66 42.61 -18.51
C GLY A 533 9.57 43.45 -17.60
N GLY A 534 10.90 43.32 -17.77
CA GLY A 534 11.83 44.06 -16.89
C GLY A 534 13.32 43.85 -17.21
N GLN A 535 14.17 44.00 -16.20
CA GLN A 535 15.60 43.70 -16.25
C GLN A 535 15.88 42.29 -15.73
N ALA A 536 17.04 41.70 -16.06
CA ALA A 536 17.48 40.43 -15.49
C ALA A 536 17.45 40.45 -13.94
N GLY A 537 16.84 39.41 -13.35
CA GLY A 537 16.59 39.36 -11.91
C GLY A 537 15.64 38.23 -11.51
N GLY A 538 15.36 38.15 -10.21
CA GLY A 538 14.37 37.21 -9.68
C GLY A 538 12.93 37.71 -9.82
N GLN A 539 11.98 36.87 -9.41
CA GLN A 539 10.57 37.24 -9.28
C GLN A 539 10.40 38.35 -8.23
N VAL A 540 9.69 39.41 -8.58
CA VAL A 540 9.47 40.56 -7.69
C VAL A 540 8.53 40.18 -6.55
N ASP A 541 7.37 39.60 -6.86
CA ASP A 541 6.38 39.22 -5.86
C ASP A 541 6.58 37.78 -5.37
N GLY A 542 5.87 37.39 -4.32
CA GLY A 542 5.94 36.05 -3.72
C GLY A 542 4.56 35.50 -3.45
N SER A 543 4.45 34.18 -3.56
CA SER A 543 3.21 33.45 -3.25
C SER A 543 3.28 32.89 -1.85
N LEU A 544 2.14 32.86 -1.18
CA LEU A 544 2.04 32.26 0.15
C LEU A 544 0.99 31.15 0.11
N HIS A 545 1.41 29.95 0.46
CA HIS A 545 0.57 28.76 0.59
C HIS A 545 0.13 28.63 2.03
N LEU A 546 -1.17 28.60 2.27
CA LEU A 546 -1.79 28.30 3.56
C LEU A 546 -2.70 27.07 3.39
N GLU A 547 -2.53 26.07 4.24
CA GLU A 547 -3.35 24.86 4.19
C GLU A 547 -3.72 24.40 5.60
N ALA A 548 -4.98 23.99 5.74
CA ALA A 548 -5.49 23.33 6.92
C ALA A 548 -6.31 22.10 6.51
N PHE A 549 -6.17 21.01 7.25
CA PHE A 549 -6.98 19.81 7.03
C PHE A 549 -7.27 19.07 8.34
N TYR A 550 -8.34 18.28 8.32
CA TYR A 550 -8.73 17.42 9.42
C TYR A 550 -9.15 16.05 8.89
N ARG A 551 -8.39 15.02 9.24
CA ARG A 551 -8.66 13.61 8.89
C ARG A 551 -9.44 12.96 10.03
N ALA A 552 -10.71 12.71 9.78
CA ALA A 552 -11.57 11.90 10.64
C ALA A 552 -11.41 10.42 10.27
N GLN A 553 -10.93 9.61 11.21
CA GLN A 553 -10.84 8.16 11.06
C GLN A 553 -12.20 7.54 11.40
N LEU A 554 -12.92 7.07 10.38
CA LEU A 554 -14.27 6.50 10.56
C LEU A 554 -14.22 5.02 10.96
N SER A 555 -13.21 4.29 10.47
CA SER A 555 -12.96 2.89 10.82
C SER A 555 -11.47 2.58 10.69
N ALA A 556 -11.02 1.37 10.98
CA ALA A 556 -9.61 0.97 10.78
C ALA A 556 -9.11 1.10 9.33
N LYS A 557 -10.02 1.19 8.35
CA LYS A 557 -9.70 1.20 6.91
C LYS A 557 -10.18 2.44 6.16
N ILE A 558 -11.11 3.21 6.75
CA ILE A 558 -11.76 4.35 6.07
C ILE A 558 -11.49 5.62 6.86
N SER A 559 -11.01 6.65 6.16
CA SER A 559 -10.87 8.01 6.67
C SER A 559 -11.46 9.03 5.71
N VAL A 560 -11.99 10.13 6.24
CA VAL A 560 -12.47 11.28 5.46
C VAL A 560 -11.73 12.52 5.92
N THR A 561 -11.22 13.29 4.97
CA THR A 561 -10.36 14.46 5.20
C THR A 561 -10.93 15.66 4.48
N PRO A 562 -11.78 16.48 5.12
CA PRO A 562 -11.97 17.86 4.71
C PRO A 562 -10.66 18.65 4.82
N GLY A 563 -10.43 19.52 3.85
CA GLY A 563 -9.28 20.41 3.83
C GLY A 563 -9.55 21.68 3.01
N LEU A 564 -8.82 22.73 3.35
CA LEU A 564 -8.85 24.02 2.69
C LEU A 564 -7.41 24.44 2.36
N LEU A 565 -7.21 24.81 1.11
CA LEU A 565 -5.97 25.33 0.57
C LEU A 565 -6.21 26.76 0.07
N ILE A 566 -5.35 27.70 0.47
CA ILE A 566 -5.40 29.10 0.06
C ILE A 566 -4.01 29.48 -0.45
N ILE A 567 -3.95 30.03 -1.66
CA ILE A 567 -2.70 30.48 -2.29
C ILE A 567 -2.86 31.94 -2.64
N PHE A 568 -2.12 32.77 -1.91
CA PHE A 568 -2.03 34.20 -2.18
C PHE A 568 -1.04 34.43 -3.32
N ASN A 569 -1.38 35.36 -4.22
CA ASN A 569 -0.54 35.79 -5.33
C ASN A 569 -0.01 34.60 -6.17
N PRO A 570 -0.86 33.71 -6.69
CA PRO A 570 -0.40 32.53 -7.42
C PRO A 570 0.50 32.92 -8.62
N ASN A 571 1.43 32.05 -9.02
CA ASN A 571 2.52 32.35 -9.98
C ASN A 571 3.48 33.47 -9.54
N HIS A 572 3.59 33.75 -8.24
CA HIS A 572 4.42 34.84 -7.72
C HIS A 572 4.10 36.20 -8.35
N ASN A 573 2.81 36.48 -8.55
CA ASN A 573 2.31 37.74 -9.10
C ASN A 573 1.21 38.29 -8.19
N LYS A 574 1.42 39.48 -7.61
CA LYS A 574 0.45 40.10 -6.67
C LYS A 574 -0.84 40.57 -7.35
N ASN A 575 -0.85 40.70 -8.67
CA ASN A 575 -2.04 41.08 -9.43
C ASN A 575 -3.00 39.90 -9.61
N ASN A 576 -2.55 38.67 -9.31
CA ASN A 576 -3.38 37.49 -9.42
C ASN A 576 -4.31 37.35 -8.21
N ASP A 577 -5.57 37.02 -8.50
CA ASP A 577 -6.55 36.74 -7.46
C ASP A 577 -6.12 35.55 -6.59
N THR A 578 -6.46 35.60 -5.30
CA THR A 578 -6.16 34.51 -4.38
C THR A 578 -6.90 33.24 -4.80
N LEU A 579 -6.16 32.14 -4.95
CA LEU A 579 -6.74 30.83 -5.21
C LEU A 579 -7.18 30.19 -3.90
N VAL A 580 -8.46 29.83 -3.84
CA VAL A 580 -9.07 29.11 -2.71
C VAL A 580 -9.58 27.78 -3.25
N GLN A 581 -9.11 26.69 -2.65
CA GLN A 581 -9.48 25.34 -3.03
C GLN A 581 -9.98 24.56 -1.82
N GLY A 582 -11.25 24.15 -1.88
CA GLY A 582 -11.87 23.26 -0.92
C GLY A 582 -11.74 21.81 -1.39
N VAL A 583 -11.43 20.90 -0.46
CA VAL A 583 -11.24 19.48 -0.75
C VAL A 583 -11.96 18.64 0.29
N LEU A 584 -12.63 17.59 -0.17
CA LEU A 584 -13.09 16.47 0.64
C LEU A 584 -12.49 15.18 0.09
N ARG A 585 -11.50 14.64 0.80
CA ARG A 585 -10.79 13.41 0.42
C ARG A 585 -11.24 12.23 1.27
N ALA A 586 -11.84 11.22 0.65
CA ALA A 586 -12.06 9.92 1.28
C ALA A 586 -10.91 8.97 0.94
N THR A 587 -10.46 8.16 1.90
CA THR A 587 -9.39 7.18 1.69
C THR A 587 -9.80 5.85 2.28
N TYR A 588 -9.69 4.81 1.46
CA TYR A 588 -9.88 3.42 1.84
C TYR A 588 -8.56 2.66 1.72
N GLN A 589 -8.12 2.02 2.80
CA GLN A 589 -6.88 1.23 2.85
C GLN A 589 -7.21 -0.23 3.14
N PHE A 590 -6.56 -1.16 2.46
CA PHE A 590 -6.86 -2.60 2.61
C PHE A 590 -5.65 -3.50 2.47
#